data_AF-A0AAW1J9Y2-F1
#
_entry.id   AF-A0AAW1J9Y2-F1
#
_cell.length_a   1.000
_cell.length_b   1.000
_cell.length_c   1.000
_cell.angle_alpha   90.00
_cell.angle_beta   90.00
_cell.angle_gamma   90.00
#
_symmetry.space_group_name_H-M   'P 1'
#
loop_
_entity.id
_entity.type
_entity.pdbx_description
1 polymer ?
#
loop_
_entity_poly.entity_id
_entity_poly.type
_entity_poly.pdbx_seq_one_letter_code
_entity_poly.pdbx_strand_id
1 'polypeptide(L)'
;MHVMTHYIVPELGPDVKFSYASHKALEEYKEAKALGVDTVPTFVGTVSYLLLSKPAKGVDKSFKLLSLVDKILPIYKEVVSELKVAGATSIQFDEPLLMMDLDSDKLKAFSDAYSELESSLSGLNVIVETYFADLTPEAYKTLVSLKGGSGFGFDLIRGTKTLDLIKSDFPAGKYLFAGVVDGRNIWANDLTASLATLQSLEAIVGKDKLVVSTSCSLLHTAVDLVNETKLDDEIKSWLAFAAQKVVEVNALAKALIGQKDVAFFSANAAAQASRKSSPRVTNEAVQKAAAALKGSDHRRATNVSARLDAQQKKLILPILPTTTIGSFPQTVELRRVRREYKGNKVSEEDYVAAIKEEISKVVKLQEELDIDVLVHGEPERNDMVEYFGEQLSGFAFSANGWVKPPIIYGDVSRPKAMTVFWSSMALKA
;
A
#
# COMPACT_ATOMS: atom_id res chain seq x y z
N MET A 1 5.77 3.64 7.69
CA MET A 1 4.58 3.42 6.84
C MET A 1 4.95 2.42 5.74
N HIS A 2 4.25 1.28 5.65
CA HIS A 2 4.62 0.15 4.77
C HIS A 2 3.64 0.00 3.59
N VAL A 3 3.63 0.97 2.67
CA VAL A 3 2.88 0.90 1.41
C VAL A 3 3.81 1.14 0.22
N MET A 4 3.45 0.65 -0.97
CA MET A 4 4.26 0.85 -2.19
C MET A 4 4.05 2.23 -2.83
N THR A 5 3.07 3.00 -2.35
CA THR A 5 2.80 4.36 -2.80
C THR A 5 3.82 5.33 -2.21
N HIS A 6 4.25 6.29 -3.02
CA HIS A 6 5.18 7.35 -2.62
C HIS A 6 4.45 8.67 -2.52
N TYR A 7 4.87 9.53 -1.60
CA TYR A 7 4.37 10.90 -1.47
C TYR A 7 5.53 11.90 -1.67
N ILE A 8 5.19 13.12 -2.05
CA ILE A 8 6.17 14.20 -2.16
C ILE A 8 6.38 14.77 -0.76
N VAL A 9 7.59 14.61 -0.23
CA VAL A 9 7.94 15.08 1.12
C VAL A 9 7.91 16.60 1.16
N PRO A 10 7.07 17.24 2.00
CA PRO A 10 7.09 18.70 2.12
C PRO A 10 8.40 19.18 2.73
N GLU A 11 8.98 20.24 2.14
CA GLU A 11 10.23 20.85 2.61
C GLU A 11 9.91 22.17 3.31
N LEU A 12 10.14 22.24 4.62
CA LEU A 12 9.71 23.36 5.46
C LEU A 12 10.88 24.02 6.19
N GLY A 13 10.75 25.29 6.52
CA GLY A 13 11.72 26.04 7.31
C GLY A 13 11.05 27.14 8.13
N PRO A 14 11.79 27.83 9.01
CA PRO A 14 11.23 28.87 9.87
C PRO A 14 10.60 30.03 9.08
N ASP A 15 11.13 30.32 7.88
CA ASP A 15 10.71 31.45 7.05
C ASP A 15 9.55 31.12 6.08
N VAL A 16 9.05 29.87 6.11
CA VAL A 16 7.91 29.49 5.26
C VAL A 16 6.69 30.33 5.63
N LYS A 17 6.04 30.89 4.60
CA LYS A 17 4.80 31.66 4.72
C LYS A 17 3.65 30.80 4.23
N PHE A 18 2.97 30.12 5.16
CA PHE A 18 1.75 29.39 4.82
C PHE A 18 0.68 30.36 4.34
N SER A 19 0.01 29.99 3.25
CA SER A 19 -1.12 30.71 2.68
C SER A 19 -2.05 29.72 1.99
N TYR A 20 -3.33 30.05 1.91
CA TYR A 20 -4.31 29.22 1.24
C TYR A 20 -4.24 29.42 -0.27
N ALA A 21 -3.30 28.71 -0.91
CA ALA A 21 -2.97 28.90 -2.33
C ALA A 21 -3.65 27.90 -3.28
N SER A 22 -4.43 26.95 -2.76
CA SER A 22 -5.06 25.89 -3.56
C SER A 22 -6.42 25.52 -2.98
N HIS A 23 -7.49 25.77 -3.74
CA HIS A 23 -8.88 25.54 -3.32
C HIS A 23 -9.44 24.18 -3.80
N LYS A 24 -8.56 23.26 -4.21
CA LYS A 24 -8.92 21.95 -4.78
C LYS A 24 -10.03 21.24 -4.02
N ALA A 25 -9.92 21.12 -2.69
CA ALA A 25 -10.90 20.40 -1.88
C ALA A 25 -12.29 21.06 -1.90
N LEU A 26 -12.35 22.40 -1.90
CA LEU A 26 -13.60 23.14 -2.02
C LEU A 26 -14.20 22.99 -3.42
N GLU A 27 -13.38 23.09 -4.46
CA GLU A 27 -13.79 22.96 -5.86
C GLU A 27 -14.36 21.56 -6.13
N GLU A 28 -13.66 20.50 -5.69
CA GLU A 28 -14.13 19.12 -5.82
C GLU A 28 -15.39 18.83 -5.00
N TYR A 29 -15.51 19.40 -3.79
CA TYR A 29 -16.74 19.29 -3.01
C TYR A 29 -17.93 19.93 -3.74
N LYS A 30 -17.76 21.14 -4.27
CA LYS A 30 -18.80 21.85 -5.04
C LYS A 30 -19.16 21.11 -6.33
N GLU A 31 -18.18 20.55 -7.03
CA GLU A 31 -18.40 19.73 -8.22
C GLU A 31 -19.28 18.51 -7.91
N ALA A 32 -18.92 17.72 -6.88
CA ALA A 32 -19.73 16.57 -6.47
C ALA A 32 -21.14 16.99 -6.02
N LYS A 33 -21.24 18.09 -5.26
CA LYS A 33 -22.53 18.63 -4.80
C LYS A 33 -23.43 19.02 -5.97
N ALA A 34 -22.88 19.62 -7.03
CA ALA A 34 -23.63 19.97 -8.24
C ALA A 34 -24.20 18.74 -8.98
N LEU A 35 -23.57 17.57 -8.81
CA LEU A 35 -24.06 16.28 -9.31
C LEU A 35 -25.06 15.59 -8.34
N GLY A 36 -25.41 16.25 -7.23
CA GLY A 36 -26.31 15.70 -6.22
C GLY A 36 -25.66 14.69 -5.27
N VAL A 37 -24.32 14.61 -5.24
CA VAL A 37 -23.56 13.70 -4.38
C VAL A 37 -22.93 14.50 -3.25
N ASP A 38 -23.39 14.29 -2.02
CA ASP A 38 -22.76 14.89 -0.84
C ASP A 38 -21.53 14.06 -0.43
N THR A 39 -20.36 14.68 -0.44
CA THR A 39 -19.08 14.01 -0.15
C THR A 39 -18.51 14.46 1.20
N VAL A 40 -17.57 13.69 1.72
CA VAL A 40 -16.78 14.05 2.91
C VAL A 40 -15.41 14.53 2.43
N PRO A 41 -15.08 15.83 2.51
CA PRO A 41 -13.74 16.32 2.21
C PRO A 41 -12.69 15.69 3.14
N THR A 42 -11.61 15.20 2.57
CA THR A 42 -10.52 14.52 3.30
C THR A 42 -9.23 15.31 3.21
N PHE A 43 -8.57 15.51 4.34
CA PHE A 43 -7.29 16.20 4.45
C PHE A 43 -6.29 15.38 5.26
N VAL A 44 -5.01 15.47 4.93
CA VAL A 44 -3.97 15.07 5.88
C VAL A 44 -4.04 16.04 7.05
N GLY A 45 -4.12 15.53 8.28
CA GLY A 45 -4.18 16.33 9.49
C GLY A 45 -2.89 17.14 9.70
N THR A 46 -2.99 18.27 10.40
CA THR A 46 -1.90 19.24 10.51
C THR A 46 -0.65 18.65 11.13
N VAL A 47 -0.81 17.81 12.16
CA VAL A 47 0.34 17.26 12.89
C VAL A 47 0.99 16.16 12.07
N SER A 48 0.21 15.26 11.45
CA SER A 48 0.75 14.28 10.51
C SER A 48 1.45 14.93 9.32
N TYR A 49 0.91 16.00 8.75
CA TYR A 49 1.56 16.74 7.67
C TYR A 49 2.95 17.25 8.09
N LEU A 50 3.06 17.89 9.26
CA LEU A 50 4.34 18.39 9.76
C LEU A 50 5.32 17.26 10.10
N LEU A 51 4.85 16.15 10.69
CA LEU A 51 5.69 14.98 11.01
C LEU A 51 6.17 14.22 9.76
N LEU A 52 5.40 14.27 8.67
CA LEU A 52 5.77 13.69 7.35
C LEU A 52 6.67 14.60 6.52
N SER A 53 6.89 15.84 6.96
CA SER A 53 7.75 16.83 6.31
C SER A 53 9.22 16.62 6.68
N LYS A 54 10.11 17.37 6.02
CA LYS A 54 11.52 17.48 6.40
C LYS A 54 11.95 18.96 6.41
N PRO A 55 12.97 19.33 7.22
CA PRO A 55 13.59 20.64 7.08
C PRO A 55 14.17 20.83 5.68
N ALA A 56 13.92 21.99 5.08
CA ALA A 56 14.50 22.37 3.79
C ALA A 56 16.03 22.48 3.89
N LYS A 57 16.72 22.39 2.74
CA LYS A 57 18.18 22.53 2.69
C LYS A 57 18.60 23.91 3.25
N GLY A 58 19.56 23.91 4.17
CA GLY A 58 20.07 25.14 4.81
C GLY A 58 19.35 25.53 6.10
N VAL A 59 18.28 24.83 6.49
CA VAL A 59 17.64 25.02 7.79
C VAL A 59 18.49 24.37 8.90
N ASP A 60 18.58 25.06 10.04
CA ASP A 60 19.34 24.59 11.20
C ASP A 60 18.82 23.24 11.73
N LYS A 61 19.73 22.35 12.17
CA LYS A 61 19.36 21.00 12.64
C LYS A 61 18.54 21.00 13.93
N SER A 62 18.58 22.07 14.72
CA SER A 62 17.76 22.22 15.93
C SER A 62 16.32 22.60 15.63
N PHE A 63 16.01 23.00 14.38
CA PHE A 63 14.66 23.34 13.97
C PHE A 63 13.72 22.14 14.07
N LYS A 64 12.60 22.33 14.77
CA LYS A 64 11.55 21.32 14.92
C LYS A 64 10.39 21.66 14.01
N LEU A 65 9.98 20.73 13.14
CA LEU A 65 8.85 20.92 12.22
C LEU A 65 7.55 21.25 12.95
N LEU A 66 7.31 20.63 14.11
CA LEU A 66 6.14 20.90 14.94
C LEU A 66 6.06 22.35 15.46
N SER A 67 7.17 23.12 15.45
CA SER A 67 7.13 24.56 15.77
C SER A 67 6.34 25.39 14.75
N LEU A 68 5.98 24.81 13.61
CA LEU A 68 5.18 25.46 12.57
C LEU A 68 3.67 25.27 12.76
N VAL A 69 3.22 24.52 13.78
CA VAL A 69 1.80 24.20 13.97
C VAL A 69 0.93 25.45 14.06
N ASP A 70 1.36 26.46 14.82
CA ASP A 70 0.63 27.72 14.98
C ASP A 70 0.57 28.55 13.68
N LYS A 71 1.50 28.31 12.75
CA LYS A 71 1.52 29.01 11.45
C LYS A 71 0.62 28.37 10.40
N ILE A 72 0.37 27.06 10.49
CA ILE A 72 -0.45 26.32 9.51
C ILE A 72 -1.92 26.19 9.94
N LEU A 73 -2.19 26.15 11.25
CA LEU A 73 -3.54 26.05 11.79
C LEU A 73 -4.51 27.13 11.26
N PRO A 74 -4.13 28.41 11.11
CA PRO A 74 -5.01 29.42 10.53
C PRO A 74 -5.50 29.07 9.12
N ILE A 75 -4.66 28.42 8.31
CA ILE A 75 -5.03 27.98 6.95
C ILE A 75 -6.07 26.85 7.01
N TYR A 76 -5.90 25.89 7.91
CA TYR A 76 -6.91 24.83 8.10
C TYR A 76 -8.25 25.40 8.57
N LYS A 77 -8.24 26.44 9.43
CA LYS A 77 -9.47 27.14 9.85
C LYS A 77 -10.17 27.82 8.67
N GLU A 78 -9.42 28.45 7.78
CA GLU A 78 -9.95 29.08 6.56
C GLU A 78 -10.61 28.04 5.65
N VAL A 79 -9.93 26.93 5.35
CA VAL A 79 -10.48 25.81 4.56
C VAL A 79 -11.76 25.25 5.16
N VAL A 80 -11.76 24.97 6.46
CA VAL A 80 -12.94 24.47 7.19
C VAL A 80 -14.09 25.46 7.09
N SER A 81 -13.82 26.76 7.21
CA SER A 81 -14.87 27.77 7.11
C SER A 81 -15.51 27.79 5.73
N GLU A 82 -14.71 27.73 4.66
CA GLU A 82 -15.24 27.73 3.29
C GLU A 82 -16.05 26.46 2.98
N LEU A 83 -15.60 25.30 3.45
CA LEU A 83 -16.32 24.04 3.28
C LEU A 83 -17.68 24.06 3.98
N LYS A 84 -17.76 24.63 5.19
CA LYS A 84 -19.05 24.83 5.88
C LYS A 84 -19.98 25.73 5.08
N VAL A 85 -19.46 26.84 4.55
CA VAL A 85 -20.24 27.76 3.71
C VAL A 85 -20.73 27.07 2.44
N ALA A 86 -19.94 26.17 1.86
CA ALA A 86 -20.35 25.38 0.70
C ALA A 86 -21.38 24.28 1.04
N GLY A 87 -21.63 24.01 2.32
CA GLY A 87 -22.65 23.08 2.79
C GLY A 87 -22.12 21.73 3.28
N ALA A 88 -20.80 21.57 3.42
CA ALA A 88 -20.23 20.35 4.00
C ALA A 88 -20.71 20.18 5.44
N THR A 89 -21.19 18.98 5.78
CA THR A 89 -21.67 18.62 7.12
C THR A 89 -20.69 17.74 7.90
N SER A 90 -19.72 17.16 7.18
CA SER A 90 -18.70 16.28 7.72
C SER A 90 -17.34 16.62 7.09
N ILE A 91 -16.26 16.34 7.82
CA ILE A 91 -14.89 16.49 7.32
C ILE A 91 -14.02 15.37 7.91
N GLN A 92 -13.08 14.86 7.12
CA GLN A 92 -12.13 13.85 7.55
C GLN A 92 -10.71 14.43 7.63
N PHE A 93 -10.05 14.21 8.77
CA PHE A 93 -8.63 14.42 8.94
C PHE A 93 -7.92 13.08 9.12
N ASP A 94 -7.01 12.79 8.20
CA ASP A 94 -6.13 11.64 8.27
C ASP A 94 -4.97 11.97 9.21
N GLU A 95 -4.92 11.31 10.37
CA GLU A 95 -3.81 11.41 11.32
C GLU A 95 -3.06 10.08 11.46
N PRO A 96 -2.55 9.49 10.35
CA PRO A 96 -2.00 8.14 10.37
C PRO A 96 -0.64 8.05 11.07
N LEU A 97 -0.08 9.15 11.58
CA LEU A 97 1.18 9.12 12.33
C LEU A 97 0.96 8.72 13.78
N LEU A 98 -0.30 8.73 14.27
CA LEU A 98 -0.65 8.24 15.60
C LEU A 98 -0.37 6.74 15.80
N MET A 99 -0.22 5.96 14.72
CA MET A 99 0.19 4.55 14.79
C MET A 99 1.71 4.33 14.94
N MET A 100 2.50 5.40 14.83
CA MET A 100 3.96 5.32 15.02
C MET A 100 4.30 5.39 16.51
N ASP A 101 5.51 4.96 16.87
CA ASP A 101 6.07 5.21 18.20
C ASP A 101 6.36 6.71 18.37
N LEU A 102 5.43 7.40 19.03
CA LEU A 102 5.50 8.84 19.27
C LEU A 102 5.80 9.15 20.74
N ASP A 103 6.76 10.05 20.95
CA ASP A 103 7.05 10.60 22.27
C ASP A 103 5.89 11.50 22.75
N SER A 104 5.86 11.75 24.06
CA SER A 104 4.75 12.48 24.70
C SER A 104 4.56 13.92 24.19
N ASP A 105 5.63 14.60 23.78
CA ASP A 105 5.57 15.94 23.20
C ASP A 105 4.88 15.94 21.83
N LYS A 106 5.13 14.91 21.01
CA LYS A 106 4.46 14.72 19.71
C LYS A 106 2.99 14.38 19.90
N LEU A 107 2.64 13.48 20.82
CA LEU A 107 1.24 13.17 21.14
C LEU A 107 0.47 14.41 21.63
N LYS A 108 1.10 15.21 22.50
CA LYS A 108 0.54 16.47 22.98
C LYS A 108 0.25 17.45 21.83
N ALA A 109 1.10 17.50 20.80
CA ALA A 109 0.87 18.38 19.65
C ALA A 109 -0.47 18.10 18.93
N PHE A 110 -0.93 16.84 18.89
CA PHE A 110 -2.28 16.52 18.36
C PHE A 110 -3.37 17.12 19.25
N SER A 111 -3.28 16.90 20.57
CA SER A 111 -4.27 17.46 21.51
C SER A 111 -4.33 18.99 21.44
N ASP A 112 -3.17 19.65 21.36
CA ASP A 112 -3.10 21.11 21.27
C ASP A 112 -3.69 21.62 19.94
N ALA A 113 -3.32 20.99 18.81
CA ALA A 113 -3.82 21.39 17.49
C ALA A 113 -5.36 21.27 17.38
N TYR A 114 -5.94 20.16 17.84
CA TYR A 114 -7.39 19.96 17.80
C TYR A 114 -8.14 20.84 18.81
N SER A 115 -7.52 21.17 19.94
CA SER A 115 -8.09 22.17 20.87
C SER A 115 -8.16 23.55 20.21
N GLU A 116 -7.14 23.94 19.47
CA GLU A 116 -7.11 25.21 18.74
C GLU A 116 -8.09 25.24 17.54
N LEU A 117 -8.38 24.10 16.94
CA LEU A 117 -9.37 23.96 15.86
C LEU A 117 -10.82 23.85 16.35
N GLU A 118 -11.07 23.50 17.61
CA GLU A 118 -12.39 23.11 18.14
C GLU A 118 -13.51 24.09 17.76
N SER A 119 -13.30 25.39 17.97
CA SER A 119 -14.29 26.42 17.65
C SER A 119 -14.61 26.50 16.15
N SER A 120 -13.60 26.30 15.29
CA SER A 120 -13.75 26.31 13.84
C SER A 120 -14.45 25.05 13.34
N LEU A 121 -14.25 23.93 14.03
CA LEU A 121 -14.87 22.63 13.75
C LEU A 121 -16.32 22.51 14.25
N SER A 122 -16.77 23.44 15.11
CA SER A 122 -18.15 23.44 15.61
C SER A 122 -19.18 23.44 14.47
N GLY A 123 -20.18 22.59 14.60
CA GLY A 123 -21.23 22.37 13.60
C GLY A 123 -20.90 21.34 12.52
N LEU A 124 -19.70 20.74 12.52
CA LEU A 124 -19.32 19.65 11.63
C LEU A 124 -19.20 18.31 12.37
N ASN A 125 -19.49 17.23 11.66
CA ASN A 125 -19.03 15.90 12.05
C ASN A 125 -17.56 15.73 11.62
N VAL A 126 -16.64 15.93 12.56
CA VAL A 126 -15.21 15.71 12.33
C VAL A 126 -14.87 14.24 12.53
N ILE A 127 -14.27 13.63 11.52
CA ILE A 127 -13.78 12.25 11.54
C ILE A 127 -12.26 12.31 11.58
N VAL A 128 -11.64 11.63 12.54
CA VAL A 128 -10.17 11.48 12.59
C VAL A 128 -9.83 10.03 12.28
N GLU A 129 -9.18 9.80 11.14
CA GLU A 129 -8.85 8.46 10.64
C GLU A 129 -7.42 8.07 10.97
N THR A 130 -7.25 6.81 11.39
CA THR A 130 -5.95 6.18 11.62
C THR A 130 -5.89 4.84 10.92
N TYR A 131 -4.74 4.51 10.32
CA TYR A 131 -4.64 3.31 9.52
C TYR A 131 -3.21 2.75 9.40
N PHE A 132 -3.11 1.51 8.89
CA PHE A 132 -1.91 0.72 8.60
C PHE A 132 -1.29 -0.09 9.75
N ALA A 133 -1.60 0.18 11.01
CA ALA A 133 -1.09 -0.56 12.16
C ALA A 133 -1.95 -0.34 13.42
N ASP A 134 -1.58 -1.04 14.50
CA ASP A 134 -2.14 -0.83 15.84
C ASP A 134 -1.81 0.56 16.39
N LEU A 135 -2.66 1.07 17.29
CA LEU A 135 -2.33 2.21 18.15
C LEU A 135 -1.74 1.72 19.48
N THR A 136 -0.78 2.47 20.02
CA THR A 136 -0.39 2.30 21.42
C THR A 136 -1.53 2.78 22.35
N PRO A 137 -1.60 2.33 23.61
CA PRO A 137 -2.60 2.82 24.57
C PRO A 137 -2.59 4.35 24.72
N GLU A 138 -1.41 4.97 24.71
CA GLU A 138 -1.24 6.42 24.83
C GLU A 138 -1.73 7.16 23.58
N ALA A 139 -1.42 6.64 22.40
CA ALA A 139 -1.89 7.21 21.13
C ALA A 139 -3.41 7.06 20.98
N TYR A 140 -3.96 5.89 21.34
CA TYR A 140 -5.39 5.64 21.37
C TYR A 140 -6.11 6.64 22.28
N LYS A 141 -5.64 6.80 23.52
CA LYS A 141 -6.20 7.77 24.47
C LYS A 141 -6.13 9.19 23.94
N THR A 142 -5.03 9.56 23.29
CA THR A 142 -4.85 10.88 22.65
C THR A 142 -5.89 11.09 21.57
N LEU A 143 -6.03 10.13 20.63
CA LEU A 143 -6.97 10.17 19.52
C LEU A 143 -8.42 10.35 19.99
N VAL A 144 -8.90 9.47 20.87
CA VAL A 144 -10.31 9.47 21.27
C VAL A 144 -10.68 10.64 22.18
N SER A 145 -9.68 11.38 22.67
CA SER A 145 -9.84 12.59 23.49
C SER A 145 -9.72 13.91 22.69
N LEU A 146 -9.45 13.85 21.38
CA LEU A 146 -9.29 15.05 20.56
C LEU A 146 -10.56 15.91 20.56
N LYS A 147 -10.38 17.21 20.78
CA LYS A 147 -11.45 18.21 20.77
C LYS A 147 -12.00 18.39 19.36
N GLY A 148 -13.31 18.66 19.25
CA GLY A 148 -14.01 18.70 17.97
C GLY A 148 -14.20 17.34 17.26
N GLY A 149 -13.42 16.30 17.60
CA GLY A 149 -13.56 14.96 17.03
C GLY A 149 -14.92 14.34 17.34
N SER A 150 -15.71 14.06 16.32
CA SER A 150 -17.05 13.45 16.43
C SER A 150 -17.04 11.95 16.13
N GLY A 151 -16.08 11.49 15.32
CA GLY A 151 -15.88 10.10 14.98
C GLY A 151 -14.41 9.74 14.82
N PHE A 152 -14.07 8.49 15.10
CA PHE A 152 -12.72 7.96 15.04
C PHE A 152 -12.68 6.71 14.21
N GLY A 153 -11.75 6.66 13.27
CA GLY A 153 -11.58 5.53 12.38
C GLY A 153 -10.31 4.73 12.66
N PHE A 154 -10.46 3.41 12.54
CA PHE A 154 -9.45 2.45 12.92
C PHE A 154 -9.32 1.36 11.86
N ASP A 155 -8.08 1.07 11.48
CA ASP A 155 -7.73 -0.11 10.70
C ASP A 155 -7.88 -1.38 11.55
N LEU A 156 -8.95 -2.14 11.34
CA LEU A 156 -9.21 -3.40 12.04
C LEU A 156 -8.73 -4.63 11.26
N ILE A 157 -7.97 -4.43 10.17
CA ILE A 157 -7.29 -5.50 9.42
C ILE A 157 -5.85 -5.66 9.90
N ARG A 158 -5.12 -4.55 10.03
CA ARG A 158 -3.74 -4.52 10.51
C ARG A 158 -3.63 -4.11 11.98
N GLY A 159 -4.56 -3.30 12.47
CA GLY A 159 -4.61 -2.82 13.84
C GLY A 159 -5.48 -3.68 14.77
N THR A 160 -5.33 -5.01 14.72
CA THR A 160 -6.21 -5.94 15.45
C THR A 160 -6.10 -5.84 16.97
N LYS A 161 -4.99 -5.36 17.54
CA LYS A 161 -4.87 -5.10 18.99
C LYS A 161 -5.60 -3.83 19.41
N THR A 162 -5.78 -2.88 18.50
CA THR A 162 -6.60 -1.68 18.77
C THR A 162 -8.05 -2.05 19.09
N LEU A 163 -8.53 -3.20 18.59
CA LEU A 163 -9.83 -3.75 18.94
C LEU A 163 -10.01 -3.95 20.45
N ASP A 164 -8.96 -4.37 21.16
CA ASP A 164 -9.01 -4.59 22.60
C ASP A 164 -9.10 -3.25 23.38
N LEU A 165 -8.45 -2.21 22.88
CA LEU A 165 -8.54 -0.85 23.43
C LEU A 165 -9.97 -0.30 23.25
N ILE A 166 -10.55 -0.48 22.06
CA ILE A 166 -11.93 -0.09 21.75
C ILE A 166 -12.93 -0.82 22.66
N LYS A 167 -12.75 -2.13 22.85
CA LYS A 167 -13.61 -2.94 23.72
C LYS A 167 -13.51 -2.55 25.19
N SER A 168 -12.35 -2.03 25.60
CA SER A 168 -12.10 -1.64 26.99
C SER A 168 -12.71 -0.29 27.31
N ASP A 169 -12.54 0.70 26.43
CA ASP A 169 -13.03 2.06 26.66
C ASP A 169 -13.17 2.81 25.34
N PHE A 170 -14.40 3.14 24.94
CA PHE A 170 -14.68 4.00 23.79
C PHE A 170 -15.59 5.15 24.22
N PRO A 171 -15.30 6.41 23.82
CA PRO A 171 -16.03 7.57 24.29
C PRO A 171 -17.51 7.55 23.87
N ALA A 172 -18.39 7.73 24.84
CA ALA A 172 -19.83 7.78 24.60
C ALA A 172 -20.24 8.88 23.61
N GLY A 173 -21.19 8.57 22.73
CA GLY A 173 -21.76 9.52 21.76
C GLY A 173 -20.90 9.79 20.52
N LYS A 174 -19.66 9.29 20.47
CA LYS A 174 -18.77 9.38 19.31
C LYS A 174 -19.03 8.26 18.31
N TYR A 175 -18.78 8.53 17.04
CA TYR A 175 -18.86 7.51 15.98
C TYR A 175 -17.59 6.66 15.95
N LEU A 176 -17.76 5.36 15.74
CA LEU A 176 -16.68 4.43 15.47
C LEU A 176 -16.73 4.02 13.99
N PHE A 177 -15.68 4.37 13.25
CA PHE A 177 -15.50 3.95 11.86
C PHE A 177 -14.64 2.67 11.86
N ALA A 178 -15.30 1.52 11.69
CA ALA A 178 -14.69 0.20 11.76
C ALA A 178 -14.11 -0.18 10.39
N GLY A 179 -12.80 -0.02 10.21
CA GLY A 179 -12.08 -0.36 8.99
C GLY A 179 -11.88 -1.86 8.81
N VAL A 180 -12.94 -2.59 8.45
CA VAL A 180 -12.97 -4.06 8.35
C VAL A 180 -12.82 -4.59 6.92
N VAL A 181 -12.77 -3.72 5.91
CA VAL A 181 -12.53 -4.09 4.50
C VAL A 181 -11.14 -3.63 4.08
N ASP A 182 -10.23 -4.57 3.76
CA ASP A 182 -8.82 -4.27 3.50
C ASP A 182 -8.64 -3.35 2.27
N GLY A 183 -8.16 -2.13 2.47
CA GLY A 183 -7.85 -1.18 1.39
C GLY A 183 -6.48 -1.35 0.74
N ARG A 184 -5.62 -2.25 1.27
CA ARG A 184 -4.25 -2.48 0.80
C ARG A 184 -4.05 -3.80 0.07
N ASN A 185 -5.04 -4.67 0.05
CA ASN A 185 -4.92 -5.98 -0.57
C ASN A 185 -6.15 -6.32 -1.40
N ILE A 186 -5.97 -7.24 -2.33
CA ILE A 186 -6.95 -7.56 -3.38
C ILE A 186 -7.81 -8.78 -3.05
N TRP A 187 -7.70 -9.34 -1.85
CA TRP A 187 -8.55 -10.44 -1.41
C TRP A 187 -9.97 -9.96 -1.13
N ALA A 188 -10.96 -10.77 -1.52
CA ALA A 188 -12.33 -10.62 -1.10
C ALA A 188 -12.44 -10.77 0.43
N ASN A 189 -13.24 -9.92 1.04
CA ASN A 189 -13.46 -9.90 2.48
C ASN A 189 -14.11 -11.20 2.97
N ASP A 190 -13.77 -11.67 4.16
CA ASP A 190 -14.58 -12.69 4.85
C ASP A 190 -15.76 -11.98 5.53
N LEU A 191 -16.89 -11.88 4.81
CA LEU A 191 -18.03 -11.09 5.26
C LEU A 191 -18.62 -11.62 6.57
N THR A 192 -18.50 -12.92 6.83
CA THR A 192 -19.01 -13.54 8.05
C THR A 192 -18.16 -13.14 9.25
N ALA A 193 -16.83 -13.20 9.11
CA ALA A 193 -15.90 -12.76 10.15
C ALA A 193 -16.02 -11.24 10.42
N SER A 194 -16.08 -10.43 9.36
CA SER A 194 -16.24 -8.98 9.50
C SER A 194 -17.56 -8.59 10.16
N LEU A 195 -18.67 -9.25 9.79
CA LEU A 195 -19.97 -9.00 10.41
C LEU A 195 -19.96 -9.34 11.91
N ALA A 196 -19.30 -10.43 12.32
CA ALA A 196 -19.18 -10.80 13.73
C ALA A 196 -18.39 -9.75 14.53
N THR A 197 -17.29 -9.24 13.97
CA THR A 197 -16.53 -8.12 14.58
C THR A 197 -17.40 -6.87 14.72
N LEU A 198 -18.12 -6.50 13.65
CA LEU A 198 -19.00 -5.34 13.66
C LEU A 198 -20.12 -5.47 14.70
N GLN A 199 -20.76 -6.63 14.81
CA GLN A 199 -21.79 -6.89 15.82
C GLN A 199 -21.24 -6.77 17.26
N SER A 200 -20.01 -7.22 17.49
CA SER A 200 -19.33 -7.03 18.78
C SER A 200 -19.07 -5.55 19.09
N LEU A 201 -18.77 -4.73 18.08
CA LEU A 201 -18.54 -3.29 18.23
C LEU A 201 -19.86 -2.53 18.42
N GLU A 202 -20.92 -2.94 17.71
CA GLU A 202 -22.25 -2.37 17.83
C GLU A 202 -22.77 -2.48 19.27
N ALA A 203 -22.48 -3.59 19.95
CA ALA A 203 -22.83 -3.77 21.36
C ALA A 203 -22.15 -2.78 22.31
N ILE A 204 -21.04 -2.16 21.89
CA ILE A 204 -20.28 -1.18 22.69
C ILE A 204 -20.76 0.24 22.41
N VAL A 205 -20.82 0.62 21.13
CA VAL A 205 -21.09 2.01 20.73
C VAL A 205 -22.55 2.29 20.41
N GLY A 206 -23.34 1.25 20.17
CA GLY A 206 -24.73 1.33 19.72
C GLY A 206 -24.87 1.41 18.20
N LYS A 207 -26.08 1.05 17.73
CA LYS A 207 -26.44 0.97 16.29
C LYS A 207 -26.17 2.26 15.53
N ASP A 208 -26.52 3.40 16.12
CA ASP A 208 -26.46 4.71 15.46
C ASP A 208 -25.06 5.35 15.51
N LYS A 209 -24.06 4.63 16.05
CA LYS A 209 -22.68 5.12 16.23
C LYS A 209 -21.61 4.24 15.60
N LEU A 210 -22.00 3.12 14.99
CA LEU A 210 -21.08 2.27 14.25
C LEU A 210 -21.18 2.56 12.75
N VAL A 211 -20.04 2.83 12.12
CA VAL A 211 -19.92 3.00 10.66
C VAL A 211 -19.00 1.91 10.12
N VAL A 212 -19.48 1.17 9.12
CA VAL A 212 -18.63 0.21 8.40
C VAL A 212 -17.73 0.98 7.45
N SER A 213 -16.42 0.75 7.52
CA SER A 213 -15.43 1.45 6.70
C SER A 213 -14.42 0.48 6.06
N THR A 214 -13.61 1.02 5.16
CA THR A 214 -12.39 0.39 4.68
C THR A 214 -11.26 0.60 5.69
N SER A 215 -10.28 -0.31 5.74
CA SER A 215 -9.16 -0.25 6.67
C SER A 215 -8.22 0.95 6.43
N CYS A 216 -8.25 1.48 5.22
CA CYS A 216 -7.52 2.66 4.76
C CYS A 216 -8.10 3.06 3.39
N SER A 217 -7.54 4.09 2.75
CA SER A 217 -7.89 4.46 1.38
C SER A 217 -7.73 3.30 0.40
N LEU A 218 -8.69 3.15 -0.52
CA LEU A 218 -8.63 2.20 -1.64
C LEU A 218 -7.61 2.60 -2.72
N LEU A 219 -6.86 3.69 -2.53
CA LEU A 219 -5.72 4.09 -3.38
C LEU A 219 -4.71 2.95 -3.57
N HIS A 220 -4.59 2.05 -2.60
CA HIS A 220 -3.60 0.98 -2.57
C HIS A 220 -4.09 -0.33 -3.21
N THR A 221 -5.25 -0.33 -3.86
CA THR A 221 -5.79 -1.50 -4.58
C THR A 221 -6.02 -1.19 -6.06
N ALA A 222 -6.20 -2.23 -6.86
CA ALA A 222 -6.65 -2.09 -8.24
C ALA A 222 -8.09 -1.55 -8.29
N VAL A 223 -8.48 -0.95 -9.42
CA VAL A 223 -9.75 -0.21 -9.52
C VAL A 223 -10.96 -1.14 -9.58
N ASP A 224 -11.03 -2.03 -10.56
CA ASP A 224 -12.23 -2.83 -10.79
C ASP A 224 -11.92 -4.20 -11.40
N LEU A 225 -12.35 -5.26 -10.70
CA LEU A 225 -12.10 -6.65 -11.06
C LEU A 225 -12.86 -7.07 -12.32
N VAL A 226 -13.95 -6.39 -12.69
CA VAL A 226 -14.72 -6.74 -13.91
C VAL A 226 -13.88 -6.58 -15.18
N ASN A 227 -12.81 -5.78 -15.13
CA ASN A 227 -11.89 -5.57 -16.23
C ASN A 227 -10.90 -6.74 -16.41
N GLU A 228 -10.89 -7.73 -15.52
CA GLU A 228 -10.00 -8.88 -15.63
C GLU A 228 -10.55 -9.91 -16.62
N THR A 229 -9.91 -10.02 -17.78
CA THR A 229 -10.36 -10.90 -18.88
C THR A 229 -9.59 -12.22 -18.95
N LYS A 230 -8.47 -12.34 -18.23
CA LYS A 230 -7.57 -13.51 -18.31
C LYS A 230 -7.54 -14.39 -17.07
N LEU A 231 -7.91 -13.86 -15.90
CA LEU A 231 -8.03 -14.66 -14.69
C LEU A 231 -9.21 -15.63 -14.81
N ASP A 232 -9.00 -16.87 -14.37
CA ASP A 232 -10.07 -17.86 -14.28
C ASP A 232 -11.07 -17.53 -13.17
N ASP A 233 -12.29 -18.06 -13.29
CA ASP A 233 -13.40 -17.71 -12.38
C ASP A 233 -13.15 -18.15 -10.94
N GLU A 234 -12.39 -19.23 -10.72
CA GLU A 234 -12.03 -19.70 -9.38
C GLU A 234 -11.15 -18.65 -8.67
N ILE A 235 -10.04 -18.23 -9.29
CA ILE A 235 -9.19 -17.18 -8.72
C ILE A 235 -9.96 -15.87 -8.59
N LYS A 236 -10.70 -15.45 -9.62
CA LYS A 236 -11.50 -14.21 -9.56
C LYS A 236 -12.45 -14.20 -8.37
N SER A 237 -13.08 -15.33 -8.04
CA SER A 237 -13.99 -15.42 -6.90
C SER A 237 -13.32 -15.11 -5.55
N TRP A 238 -12.00 -15.26 -5.45
CA TRP A 238 -11.23 -14.97 -4.24
C TRP A 238 -10.83 -13.50 -4.11
N LEU A 239 -11.05 -12.69 -5.15
CA LEU A 239 -10.55 -11.33 -5.25
C LEU A 239 -11.67 -10.29 -5.11
N ALA A 240 -11.28 -9.11 -4.64
CA ALA A 240 -12.09 -7.89 -4.67
C ALA A 240 -11.15 -6.70 -4.89
N PHE A 241 -11.41 -5.92 -5.94
CA PHE A 241 -10.71 -4.64 -6.21
C PHE A 241 -11.53 -3.49 -5.58
N ALA A 242 -11.14 -2.22 -5.79
CA ALA A 242 -11.76 -1.07 -5.13
C ALA A 242 -13.28 -1.03 -5.32
N ALA A 243 -13.77 -1.22 -6.55
CA ALA A 243 -15.19 -1.24 -6.85
C ALA A 243 -15.95 -2.32 -6.05
N GLN A 244 -15.41 -3.54 -5.99
CA GLN A 244 -16.00 -4.63 -5.21
C GLN A 244 -15.93 -4.37 -3.70
N LYS A 245 -14.86 -3.74 -3.20
CA LYS A 245 -14.73 -3.38 -1.77
C LYS A 245 -15.76 -2.36 -1.32
N VAL A 246 -16.15 -1.42 -2.19
CA VAL A 246 -17.29 -0.53 -1.91
C VAL A 246 -18.59 -1.33 -1.75
N VAL A 247 -18.79 -2.36 -2.56
CA VAL A 247 -19.95 -3.28 -2.42
C VAL A 247 -19.87 -4.08 -1.11
N GLU A 248 -18.69 -4.57 -0.72
CA GLU A 248 -18.47 -5.30 0.54
C GLU A 248 -18.83 -4.45 1.76
N VAL A 249 -18.36 -3.19 1.82
CA VAL A 249 -18.71 -2.23 2.89
C VAL A 249 -20.23 -2.05 2.98
N ASN A 250 -20.89 -1.83 1.84
CA ASN A 250 -22.35 -1.65 1.79
C ASN A 250 -23.12 -2.92 2.19
N ALA A 251 -22.64 -4.11 1.80
CA ALA A 251 -23.27 -5.38 2.16
C ALA A 251 -23.19 -5.64 3.68
N LEU A 252 -22.05 -5.34 4.29
CA LEU A 252 -21.86 -5.41 5.74
C LEU A 252 -22.75 -4.41 6.48
N ALA A 253 -22.80 -3.16 6.02
CA ALA A 253 -23.65 -2.12 6.61
C ALA A 253 -25.15 -2.50 6.55
N LYS A 254 -25.61 -3.00 5.39
CA LYS A 254 -26.99 -3.52 5.24
C LYS A 254 -27.27 -4.70 6.17
N ALA A 255 -26.31 -5.60 6.35
CA ALA A 255 -26.46 -6.74 7.24
C ALA A 255 -26.63 -6.32 8.71
N LEU A 256 -25.92 -5.28 9.17
CA LEU A 256 -26.07 -4.74 10.54
C LEU A 256 -27.47 -4.21 10.83
N ILE A 257 -28.09 -3.55 9.85
CA ILE A 257 -29.47 -3.03 9.98
C ILE A 257 -30.55 -4.09 9.67
N GLY A 258 -30.20 -5.37 9.61
CA GLY A 258 -31.13 -6.47 9.39
C GLY A 258 -31.55 -6.69 7.92
N GLN A 259 -30.92 -6.01 6.97
CA GLN A 259 -31.18 -6.13 5.52
C GLN A 259 -30.10 -6.95 4.82
N LYS A 260 -29.70 -8.07 5.42
CA LYS A 260 -28.64 -8.93 4.90
C LYS A 260 -29.02 -9.52 3.54
N ASP A 261 -28.19 -9.30 2.53
CA ASP A 261 -28.26 -10.01 1.25
C ASP A 261 -27.71 -11.44 1.45
N VAL A 262 -28.62 -12.40 1.62
CA VAL A 262 -28.26 -13.80 1.89
C VAL A 262 -27.49 -14.41 0.72
N ALA A 263 -27.87 -14.08 -0.53
CA ALA A 263 -27.23 -14.65 -1.72
C ALA A 263 -25.77 -14.18 -1.83
N PHE A 264 -25.52 -12.89 -1.62
CA PHE A 264 -24.16 -12.33 -1.65
C PHE A 264 -23.26 -12.94 -0.57
N PHE A 265 -23.76 -13.09 0.67
CA PHE A 265 -23.02 -13.73 1.75
C PHE A 265 -22.77 -15.22 1.50
N SER A 266 -23.74 -15.95 0.93
CA SER A 266 -23.56 -17.36 0.59
C SER A 266 -22.51 -17.56 -0.52
N ALA A 267 -22.53 -16.71 -1.56
CA ALA A 267 -21.50 -16.73 -2.60
C ALA A 267 -20.11 -16.41 -2.04
N ASN A 268 -20.00 -15.41 -1.17
CA ASN A 268 -18.75 -15.07 -0.48
C ASN A 268 -18.25 -16.25 0.37
N ALA A 269 -19.13 -16.88 1.17
CA ALA A 269 -18.76 -18.03 1.99
C ALA A 269 -18.27 -19.22 1.15
N ALA A 270 -18.92 -19.49 0.02
CA ALA A 270 -18.49 -20.52 -0.93
C ALA A 270 -17.11 -20.20 -1.54
N ALA A 271 -16.86 -18.94 -1.93
CA ALA A 271 -15.56 -18.51 -2.43
C ALA A 271 -14.46 -18.67 -1.36
N GLN A 272 -14.71 -18.25 -0.12
CA GLN A 272 -13.78 -18.43 1.01
C GLN A 272 -13.48 -19.91 1.27
N ALA A 273 -14.49 -20.77 1.24
CA ALA A 273 -14.32 -22.22 1.41
C ALA A 273 -13.50 -22.83 0.27
N SER A 274 -13.80 -22.47 -0.99
CA SER A 274 -13.08 -22.96 -2.16
C SER A 274 -11.59 -22.61 -2.11
N ARG A 275 -11.25 -21.38 -1.71
CA ARG A 275 -9.85 -20.96 -1.54
C ARG A 275 -9.14 -21.77 -0.47
N LYS A 276 -9.79 -21.96 0.70
CA LYS A 276 -9.21 -22.69 1.84
C LYS A 276 -8.92 -24.17 1.52
N SER A 277 -9.69 -24.79 0.62
CA SER A 277 -9.54 -26.19 0.23
C SER A 277 -8.85 -26.40 -1.12
N SER A 278 -8.51 -25.34 -1.86
CA SER A 278 -7.99 -25.47 -3.23
C SER A 278 -6.58 -26.09 -3.24
N PRO A 279 -6.33 -27.14 -4.04
CA PRO A 279 -5.00 -27.72 -4.22
C PRO A 279 -4.04 -26.77 -4.97
N ARG A 280 -4.55 -25.67 -5.52
CA ARG A 280 -3.73 -24.61 -6.11
C ARG A 280 -3.04 -23.77 -5.03
N VAL A 281 -3.64 -23.67 -3.84
CA VAL A 281 -3.16 -22.84 -2.73
C VAL A 281 -2.08 -23.57 -1.93
N THR A 282 -2.24 -24.88 -1.69
CA THR A 282 -1.33 -25.66 -0.84
C THR A 282 -0.45 -26.61 -1.65
N ASN A 283 0.84 -26.69 -1.29
CA ASN A 283 1.80 -27.61 -1.89
C ASN A 283 2.64 -28.28 -0.79
N GLU A 284 2.37 -29.56 -0.52
CA GLU A 284 3.04 -30.32 0.54
C GLU A 284 4.56 -30.36 0.41
N ALA A 285 5.09 -30.40 -0.82
CA ALA A 285 6.53 -30.42 -1.05
C ALA A 285 7.19 -29.09 -0.61
N VAL A 286 6.52 -27.96 -0.85
CA VAL A 286 6.96 -26.64 -0.38
C VAL A 286 6.92 -26.57 1.14
N GLN A 287 5.82 -27.02 1.76
CA GLN A 287 5.67 -27.02 3.22
C GLN A 287 6.75 -27.87 3.90
N LYS A 288 7.01 -29.07 3.37
CA LYS A 288 8.07 -29.95 3.87
C LYS A 288 9.46 -29.32 3.70
N ALA A 289 9.73 -28.67 2.57
CA ALA A 289 11.00 -27.98 2.34
C ALA A 289 11.21 -26.82 3.31
N ALA A 290 10.17 -26.00 3.55
CA ALA A 290 10.22 -24.90 4.51
C ALA A 290 10.47 -25.39 5.94
N ALA A 291 9.81 -26.48 6.36
CA ALA A 291 10.02 -27.08 7.68
C ALA A 291 11.42 -27.69 7.87
N ALA A 292 12.10 -28.05 6.78
CA ALA A 292 13.43 -28.64 6.81
C ALA A 292 14.57 -27.59 6.90
N LEU A 293 14.26 -26.29 6.81
CA LEU A 293 15.25 -25.22 6.89
C LEU A 293 15.94 -25.21 8.26
N LYS A 294 17.27 -25.17 8.25
CA LYS A 294 18.13 -25.07 9.44
C LYS A 294 18.75 -23.69 9.50
N GLY A 295 19.12 -23.24 10.71
CA GLY A 295 19.82 -21.96 10.89
C GLY A 295 21.09 -21.81 10.04
N SER A 296 21.76 -22.93 9.73
CA SER A 296 22.92 -22.99 8.84
C SER A 296 22.59 -22.64 7.39
N ASP A 297 21.38 -22.87 6.91
CA ASP A 297 21.01 -22.62 5.50
C ASP A 297 20.94 -21.11 5.18
N HIS A 298 20.81 -20.28 6.22
CA HIS A 298 20.84 -18.82 6.11
C HIS A 298 22.26 -18.24 6.04
N ARG A 299 23.31 -19.04 6.22
CA ARG A 299 24.70 -18.56 6.29
C ARG A 299 25.66 -19.47 5.52
N ARG A 300 26.54 -18.84 4.75
CA ARG A 300 27.72 -19.53 4.19
C ARG A 300 28.62 -19.98 5.35
N ALA A 301 29.08 -21.24 5.31
CA ALA A 301 29.97 -21.80 6.34
C ALA A 301 31.35 -21.10 6.38
N THR A 302 31.87 -20.71 5.22
CA THR A 302 33.15 -19.98 5.11
C THR A 302 32.95 -18.51 5.46
N ASN A 303 33.82 -17.93 6.27
CA ASN A 303 33.78 -16.49 6.61
C ASN A 303 34.03 -15.60 5.39
N VAL A 304 33.75 -14.30 5.50
CA VAL A 304 33.85 -13.37 4.36
C VAL A 304 35.28 -13.17 3.89
N SER A 305 36.27 -13.10 4.78
CA SER A 305 37.68 -12.88 4.41
C SER A 305 38.24 -14.01 3.54
N ALA A 306 38.05 -15.26 3.95
CA ALA A 306 38.51 -16.41 3.17
C ALA A 306 37.78 -16.53 1.81
N ARG A 307 36.52 -16.08 1.72
CA ARG A 307 35.80 -16.01 0.44
C ARG A 307 36.37 -14.92 -0.46
N LEU A 308 36.70 -13.76 0.09
CA LEU A 308 37.33 -12.67 -0.66
C LEU A 308 38.68 -13.12 -1.22
N ASP A 309 39.51 -13.83 -0.44
CA ASP A 309 40.79 -14.38 -0.92
C ASP A 309 40.59 -15.36 -2.08
N ALA A 310 39.58 -16.24 -1.98
CA ALA A 310 39.25 -17.18 -3.05
C ALA A 310 38.68 -16.49 -4.30
N GLN A 311 37.86 -15.45 -4.12
CA GLN A 311 37.29 -14.65 -5.21
C GLN A 311 38.37 -13.84 -5.92
N GLN A 312 39.30 -13.21 -5.18
CA GLN A 312 40.39 -12.44 -5.75
C GLN A 312 41.32 -13.32 -6.62
N LYS A 313 41.61 -14.55 -6.17
CA LYS A 313 42.38 -15.53 -6.96
C LYS A 313 41.68 -15.93 -8.26
N LYS A 314 40.34 -15.92 -8.29
CA LYS A 314 39.55 -16.34 -9.45
C LYS A 314 39.25 -15.19 -10.41
N LEU A 315 38.91 -14.02 -9.89
CA LEU A 315 38.40 -12.89 -10.66
C LEU A 315 39.51 -11.88 -11.00
N ILE A 316 40.59 -11.81 -10.21
CA ILE A 316 41.75 -10.94 -10.45
C ILE A 316 41.33 -9.48 -10.69
N LEU A 317 40.40 -8.99 -9.87
CA LEU A 317 39.88 -7.62 -9.98
C LEU A 317 40.91 -6.58 -9.49
N PRO A 318 40.92 -5.36 -10.06
CA PRO A 318 41.78 -4.27 -9.58
C PRO A 318 41.31 -3.75 -8.21
N ILE A 319 42.04 -2.77 -7.65
CA ILE A 319 41.76 -2.21 -6.31
C ILE A 319 40.41 -1.48 -6.26
N LEU A 320 40.02 -0.81 -7.35
CA LEU A 320 38.76 -0.09 -7.48
C LEU A 320 37.97 -0.67 -8.67
N PRO A 321 37.43 -1.88 -8.55
CA PRO A 321 36.71 -2.51 -9.64
C PRO A 321 35.40 -1.77 -9.92
N THR A 322 35.07 -1.66 -11.19
CA THR A 322 33.91 -0.98 -11.74
C THR A 322 32.85 -1.99 -12.18
N THR A 323 31.58 -1.64 -11.98
CA THR A 323 30.44 -2.45 -12.41
C THR A 323 29.19 -1.57 -12.51
N THR A 324 28.13 -2.13 -13.08
CA THR A 324 26.80 -1.51 -13.12
C THR A 324 25.77 -2.40 -12.39
N ILE A 325 24.52 -1.94 -12.26
CA ILE A 325 23.53 -2.56 -11.35
C ILE A 325 22.58 -3.54 -12.08
N GLY A 326 22.73 -3.75 -13.39
CA GLY A 326 21.97 -4.77 -14.13
C GLY A 326 21.34 -4.26 -15.43
N SER A 327 20.27 -3.48 -15.32
CA SER A 327 19.50 -3.03 -16.49
C SER A 327 20.22 -1.98 -17.33
N PHE A 328 20.08 -2.07 -18.65
CA PHE A 328 20.45 -1.03 -19.61
C PHE A 328 19.21 -0.40 -20.29
N PRO A 329 19.34 0.74 -20.99
CA PRO A 329 18.20 1.42 -21.60
C PRO A 329 17.38 0.51 -22.53
N GLN A 330 16.08 0.39 -22.26
CA GLN A 330 15.17 -0.41 -23.08
C GLN A 330 14.74 0.36 -24.34
N THR A 331 15.32 0.01 -25.49
CA THR A 331 15.04 0.62 -26.80
C THR A 331 13.59 0.44 -27.26
N VAL A 332 13.17 1.26 -28.23
CA VAL A 332 11.82 1.16 -28.83
C VAL A 332 11.65 -0.19 -29.51
N GLU A 333 12.69 -0.68 -30.15
CA GLU A 333 12.79 -1.95 -30.85
C GLU A 333 12.60 -3.13 -29.88
N LEU A 334 13.26 -3.13 -28.72
CA LEU A 334 13.07 -4.16 -27.68
C LEU A 334 11.64 -4.16 -27.13
N ARG A 335 11.06 -2.98 -26.91
CA ARG A 335 9.66 -2.87 -26.46
C ARG A 335 8.70 -3.38 -27.53
N ARG A 336 8.98 -3.12 -28.81
CA ARG A 336 8.21 -3.61 -29.95
C ARG A 336 8.28 -5.14 -30.04
N VAL A 337 9.48 -5.71 -30.08
CA VAL A 337 9.71 -7.15 -30.18
C VAL A 337 9.07 -7.92 -29.02
N ARG A 338 9.22 -7.46 -27.76
CA ARG A 338 8.54 -8.07 -26.61
C ARG A 338 7.02 -8.02 -26.70
N ARG A 339 6.47 -6.89 -27.15
CA ARG A 339 5.01 -6.74 -27.33
C ARG A 339 4.48 -7.67 -28.42
N GLU A 340 5.19 -7.76 -29.54
CA GLU A 340 4.84 -8.66 -30.63
C GLU A 340 4.95 -10.12 -30.21
N TYR A 341 5.96 -10.50 -29.42
CA TYR A 341 6.11 -11.84 -28.88
C TYR A 341 4.96 -12.18 -27.90
N LYS A 342 4.67 -11.31 -26.92
CA LYS A 342 3.50 -11.47 -26.03
C LYS A 342 2.16 -11.51 -26.80
N GLY A 343 2.12 -10.95 -28.01
CA GLY A 343 0.96 -10.96 -28.90
C GLY A 343 0.93 -12.10 -29.92
N ASN A 344 1.85 -13.08 -29.84
CA ASN A 344 2.00 -14.18 -30.79
C ASN A 344 2.19 -13.72 -32.26
N LYS A 345 2.85 -12.58 -32.46
CA LYS A 345 3.10 -11.98 -33.80
C LYS A 345 4.50 -12.27 -34.34
N VAL A 346 5.42 -12.70 -33.50
CA VAL A 346 6.80 -13.12 -33.86
C VAL A 346 7.08 -14.47 -33.24
N SER A 347 7.95 -15.25 -33.88
CA SER A 347 8.35 -16.57 -33.40
C SER A 347 9.21 -16.47 -32.13
N GLU A 348 9.32 -17.56 -31.37
CA GLU A 348 10.24 -17.64 -30.23
C GLU A 348 11.69 -17.51 -30.69
N GLU A 349 12.02 -18.08 -31.85
CA GLU A 349 13.34 -18.01 -32.46
C GLU A 349 13.75 -16.57 -32.78
N ASP A 350 12.86 -15.80 -33.41
CA ASP A 350 13.10 -14.38 -33.75
C ASP A 350 13.20 -13.52 -32.49
N TYR A 351 12.33 -13.77 -31.50
CA TYR A 351 12.39 -13.11 -30.21
C TYR A 351 13.74 -13.35 -29.55
N VAL A 352 14.14 -14.63 -29.46
CA VAL A 352 15.40 -15.02 -28.84
C VAL A 352 16.58 -14.38 -29.56
N ALA A 353 16.61 -14.40 -30.90
CA ALA A 353 17.66 -13.78 -31.71
C ALA A 353 17.82 -12.29 -31.43
N ALA A 354 16.71 -11.54 -31.41
CA ALA A 354 16.72 -10.11 -31.13
C ALA A 354 17.24 -9.79 -29.71
N ILE A 355 16.85 -10.58 -28.71
CA ILE A 355 17.35 -10.42 -27.34
C ILE A 355 18.85 -10.76 -27.26
N LYS A 356 19.34 -11.78 -27.97
CA LYS A 356 20.79 -12.09 -28.01
C LYS A 356 21.59 -10.92 -28.58
N GLU A 357 21.09 -10.33 -29.66
CA GLU A 357 21.74 -9.20 -30.32
C GLU A 357 21.90 -8.02 -29.36
N GLU A 358 20.85 -7.73 -28.59
CA GLU A 358 20.90 -6.65 -27.60
C GLU A 358 21.87 -6.96 -26.46
N ILE A 359 21.85 -8.17 -25.92
CA ILE A 359 22.83 -8.61 -24.91
C ILE A 359 24.25 -8.39 -25.43
N SER A 360 24.52 -8.78 -26.69
CA SER A 360 25.84 -8.65 -27.30
C SER A 360 26.28 -7.19 -27.43
N LYS A 361 25.35 -6.28 -27.79
CA LYS A 361 25.63 -4.84 -27.83
C LYS A 361 25.98 -4.28 -26.45
N VAL A 362 25.22 -4.66 -25.43
CA VAL A 362 25.43 -4.21 -24.04
C VAL A 362 26.75 -4.72 -23.48
N VAL A 363 27.08 -6.00 -23.73
CA VAL A 363 28.37 -6.58 -23.32
C VAL A 363 29.51 -5.84 -24.00
N LYS A 364 29.48 -5.72 -25.34
CA LYS A 364 30.52 -5.04 -26.11
C LYS A 364 30.73 -3.59 -25.66
N LEU A 365 29.66 -2.84 -25.40
CA LEU A 365 29.75 -1.47 -24.90
C LEU A 365 30.50 -1.39 -23.56
N GLN A 366 30.20 -2.30 -22.63
CA GLN A 366 30.86 -2.30 -21.33
C GLN A 366 32.32 -2.73 -21.43
N GLU A 367 32.66 -3.64 -22.34
CA GLU A 367 34.06 -4.00 -22.65
C GLU A 367 34.83 -2.82 -23.27
N GLU A 368 34.21 -2.08 -24.20
CA GLU A 368 34.79 -0.85 -24.79
C GLU A 368 35.03 0.25 -23.74
N LEU A 369 34.25 0.24 -22.65
CA LEU A 369 34.37 1.16 -21.52
C LEU A 369 35.28 0.63 -20.39
N ASP A 370 35.89 -0.55 -20.56
CA ASP A 370 36.78 -1.19 -19.58
C ASP A 370 36.09 -1.44 -18.22
N ILE A 371 34.83 -1.87 -18.23
CA ILE A 371 34.08 -2.25 -17.02
C ILE A 371 34.52 -3.63 -16.54
N ASP A 372 34.96 -3.74 -15.28
CA ASP A 372 35.57 -4.96 -14.72
C ASP A 372 34.58 -6.12 -14.53
N VAL A 373 33.34 -5.82 -14.12
CA VAL A 373 32.29 -6.83 -13.92
C VAL A 373 31.04 -6.43 -14.70
N LEU A 374 30.80 -7.20 -15.75
CA LEU A 374 29.75 -6.96 -16.75
C LEU A 374 28.37 -7.42 -16.27
N VAL A 375 27.33 -6.79 -16.82
CA VAL A 375 25.93 -7.26 -16.74
C VAL A 375 25.37 -7.44 -18.16
N HIS A 376 24.27 -8.20 -18.31
CA HIS A 376 23.69 -8.48 -19.63
C HIS A 376 22.59 -7.49 -20.06
N GLY A 377 22.29 -6.47 -19.24
CA GLY A 377 21.35 -5.40 -19.58
C GLY A 377 19.87 -5.69 -19.33
N GLU A 378 19.52 -6.92 -18.97
CA GLU A 378 18.13 -7.36 -18.72
C GLU A 378 17.10 -7.05 -19.84
N PRO A 379 17.46 -7.14 -21.14
CA PRO A 379 16.53 -6.80 -22.23
C PRO A 379 15.30 -7.71 -22.27
N GLU A 380 15.40 -8.94 -21.75
CA GLU A 380 14.30 -9.90 -21.68
C GLU A 380 13.24 -9.54 -20.61
N ARG A 381 13.58 -8.68 -19.64
CA ARG A 381 12.73 -8.43 -18.46
C ARG A 381 11.96 -7.13 -18.61
N ASN A 382 10.64 -7.22 -18.54
CA ASN A 382 9.75 -6.05 -18.54
C ASN A 382 9.64 -5.41 -17.15
N ASP A 383 9.61 -6.23 -16.11
CA ASP A 383 9.55 -5.83 -14.71
C ASP A 383 10.34 -6.83 -13.84
N MET A 384 10.97 -6.33 -12.79
CA MET A 384 11.87 -7.13 -11.94
C MET A 384 11.15 -8.15 -11.05
N VAL A 385 9.82 -8.07 -10.90
CA VAL A 385 9.01 -9.01 -10.13
C VAL A 385 8.15 -9.87 -11.07
N GLU A 386 7.50 -9.24 -12.06
CA GLU A 386 6.63 -9.93 -13.03
C GLU A 386 7.40 -11.04 -13.76
N TYR A 387 8.62 -10.77 -14.23
CA TYR A 387 9.44 -11.73 -14.96
C TYR A 387 9.65 -13.04 -14.20
N PHE A 388 9.89 -12.97 -12.89
CA PHE A 388 10.06 -14.17 -12.08
C PHE A 388 8.73 -14.80 -11.73
N GLY A 389 7.73 -14.00 -11.35
CA GLY A 389 6.42 -14.52 -10.97
C GLY A 389 5.75 -15.30 -12.10
N GLU A 390 5.87 -14.85 -13.37
CA GLU A 390 5.32 -15.54 -14.55
C GLU A 390 5.88 -16.97 -14.71
N GLN A 391 7.02 -17.25 -14.06
CA GLN A 391 7.74 -18.53 -14.12
C GLN A 391 7.69 -19.32 -12.81
N LEU A 392 6.96 -18.81 -11.80
CA LEU A 392 6.78 -19.44 -10.50
C LEU A 392 5.34 -19.96 -10.36
N SER A 393 5.20 -21.15 -9.78
CA SER A 393 3.89 -21.62 -9.33
C SER A 393 3.41 -20.79 -8.14
N GLY A 394 2.10 -20.70 -7.93
CA GLY A 394 1.49 -19.96 -6.83
C GLY A 394 1.29 -18.46 -7.11
N PHE A 395 1.56 -18.01 -8.33
CA PHE A 395 1.35 -16.64 -8.81
C PHE A 395 0.22 -16.54 -9.84
N ALA A 396 -0.54 -15.45 -9.79
CA ALA A 396 -1.47 -15.01 -10.82
C ALA A 396 -1.20 -13.57 -11.23
N PHE A 397 -1.63 -13.21 -12.44
CA PHE A 397 -1.33 -11.92 -13.07
C PHE A 397 -2.61 -11.25 -13.53
N SER A 398 -2.77 -9.99 -13.16
CA SER A 398 -3.88 -9.15 -13.63
C SER A 398 -3.55 -8.56 -15.00
N ALA A 399 -4.54 -8.44 -15.86
CA ALA A 399 -4.43 -7.72 -17.13
C ALA A 399 -4.54 -6.20 -16.92
N ASN A 400 -5.44 -5.77 -16.04
CA ASN A 400 -5.88 -4.38 -15.89
C ASN A 400 -5.82 -3.86 -14.43
N GLY A 401 -5.23 -4.60 -13.49
CA GLY A 401 -4.95 -4.08 -12.15
C GLY A 401 -3.78 -3.10 -12.19
N TRP A 402 -4.00 -1.82 -12.54
CA TRP A 402 -2.94 -0.84 -12.84
C TRP A 402 -1.94 -0.55 -11.72
N VAL A 403 -2.32 -0.75 -10.47
CA VAL A 403 -1.37 -1.08 -9.41
C VAL A 403 -1.09 -2.57 -9.63
N LYS A 404 -0.03 -2.90 -10.40
CA LYS A 404 0.24 -4.23 -11.01
C LYS A 404 1.19 -5.15 -10.21
N PRO A 405 1.07 -5.35 -8.89
CA PRO A 405 1.86 -6.38 -8.25
C PRO A 405 1.33 -7.76 -8.69
N PRO A 406 2.21 -8.74 -8.93
CA PRO A 406 1.79 -10.13 -9.07
C PRO A 406 1.02 -10.60 -7.82
N ILE A 407 0.02 -11.45 -8.03
CA ILE A 407 -0.83 -11.98 -6.95
C ILE A 407 -0.27 -13.31 -6.50
N ILE A 408 0.25 -13.39 -5.27
CA ILE A 408 0.63 -14.66 -4.65
C ILE A 408 -0.61 -15.30 -4.04
N TYR A 409 -1.17 -16.32 -4.69
CA TYR A 409 -2.37 -17.00 -4.20
C TYR A 409 -2.09 -18.30 -3.47
N GLY A 410 -0.90 -18.88 -3.61
CA GLY A 410 -0.56 -20.19 -3.05
C GLY A 410 0.93 -20.40 -2.81
N ASP A 411 1.27 -21.60 -2.35
CA ASP A 411 2.64 -22.04 -2.06
C ASP A 411 3.53 -21.94 -3.32
N VAL A 412 4.64 -21.20 -3.17
CA VAL A 412 5.50 -20.82 -4.30
C VAL A 412 6.57 -21.89 -4.56
N SER A 413 6.71 -22.30 -5.82
CA SER A 413 7.78 -23.19 -6.26
C SER A 413 8.31 -22.82 -7.64
N ARG A 414 9.57 -23.19 -7.91
CA ARG A 414 10.26 -22.90 -9.18
C ARG A 414 10.38 -24.17 -10.04
N PRO A 415 9.49 -24.37 -11.03
CA PRO A 415 9.47 -25.61 -11.84
C PRO A 415 10.64 -25.72 -12.81
N LYS A 416 11.17 -24.60 -13.34
CA LYS A 416 12.23 -24.56 -14.35
C LYS A 416 13.26 -23.46 -14.07
N ALA A 417 14.41 -23.51 -14.75
CA ALA A 417 15.40 -22.43 -14.68
C ALA A 417 14.84 -21.15 -15.32
N MET A 418 15.00 -20.00 -14.66
CA MET A 418 14.35 -18.74 -15.09
C MET A 418 15.28 -17.78 -15.84
N THR A 419 16.57 -17.73 -15.48
CA THR A 419 17.54 -16.74 -16.02
C THR A 419 18.79 -17.38 -16.61
N VAL A 420 18.99 -18.68 -16.40
CA VAL A 420 20.23 -19.40 -16.76
C VAL A 420 20.52 -19.30 -18.25
N PHE A 421 19.49 -19.39 -19.09
CA PHE A 421 19.62 -19.32 -20.55
C PHE A 421 20.27 -18.01 -21.00
N TRP A 422 19.74 -16.87 -20.53
CA TRP A 422 20.23 -15.53 -20.89
C TRP A 422 21.59 -15.24 -20.28
N SER A 423 21.80 -15.54 -19.00
CA SER A 423 23.09 -15.29 -18.35
C SER A 423 24.21 -16.15 -18.95
N SER A 424 23.93 -17.42 -19.29
CA SER A 424 24.93 -18.29 -19.92
C SER A 424 25.27 -17.87 -21.35
N MET A 425 24.34 -17.18 -22.01
CA MET A 425 24.56 -16.60 -23.33
C MET A 425 25.39 -15.32 -23.24
N ALA A 426 25.09 -14.43 -22.28
CA ALA A 426 25.86 -13.23 -22.03
C ALA A 426 27.33 -13.52 -21.69
N LEU A 427 27.59 -14.60 -20.94
CA LEU A 427 28.96 -15.07 -20.65
C LEU A 427 29.73 -15.60 -21.87
N LYS A 428 29.06 -15.77 -23.02
CA LYS A 428 29.64 -16.29 -24.28
C LYS A 428 29.53 -15.28 -25.43
N ALA A 429 28.84 -14.17 -25.23
CA ALA A 429 28.73 -13.07 -26.18
C ALA A 429 30.06 -12.31 -26.17
#